data_AF-A0A2V8H4X7-F1
#
_entry.id   AF-A0A2V8H4X7-F1
#
_cell.length_a   1.000
_cell.length_b   1.000
_cell.length_c   1.000
_cell.angle_alpha   90.00
_cell.angle_beta   90.00
_cell.angle_gamma   90.00
#
_symmetry.space_group_name_H-M   'P 1'
#
loop_
_entity.id
_entity.type
_entity.pdbx_description
1 polymer ?
#
loop_
_entity_poly.entity_id
_entity_poly.type
_entity_poly.pdbx_seq_one_letter_code
_entity_poly.pdbx_strand_id
1 'polypeptide(L)' 'MDCSDLIAVSTFRSTADAQIAKGILDDAGIASLIRSDNAGGMYPAMSGADLLVRAQDIERASEALQMRQRPPR' A
#
# COMPACT_ATOMS: atom_id res chain seq x y z
N MET A 1 0.58 -25.05 1.64
CA MET A 1 0.82 -23.86 2.48
C MET A 1 0.41 -22.69 1.62
N ASP A 2 -0.84 -22.27 1.75
CA ASP A 2 -1.43 -21.24 0.88
C ASP A 2 -1.14 -19.87 1.52
N CYS A 3 -0.14 -19.16 1.01
CA CYS A 3 0.22 -17.80 1.47
C CYS A 3 -0.79 -16.77 0.95
N SER A 4 -2.06 -16.94 1.32
CA SER A 4 -3.13 -15.96 1.09
C SER A 4 -3.17 -14.86 2.17
N ASP A 5 -2.24 -14.87 3.12
CA ASP A 5 -2.12 -13.82 4.13
C ASP A 5 -1.71 -12.49 3.46
N LEU A 6 -2.66 -11.55 3.46
CA LEU A 6 -2.44 -10.17 3.05
C LEU A 6 -1.93 -9.37 4.25
N ILE A 7 -0.73 -8.83 4.12
CA ILE A 7 -0.04 -8.06 5.15
C ILE A 7 0.12 -6.62 4.70
N ALA A 8 -0.09 -5.66 5.61
CA ALA A 8 0.05 -4.24 5.29
C ALA A 8 1.54 -3.90 5.14
N VAL A 9 1.92 -3.42 3.95
CA VAL A 9 3.29 -2.95 3.67
C VAL A 9 3.48 -1.49 4.07
N SER A 10 2.42 -0.67 3.97
CA SER A 10 2.47 0.73 4.35
C SER A 10 1.06 1.27 4.59
N THR A 11 0.95 2.26 5.49
CA THR A 11 -0.30 2.97 5.78
C THR A 11 -0.17 4.42 5.31
N PHE A 12 -1.17 4.86 4.57
CA PHE A 12 -1.21 6.17 3.92
C PHE A 12 -2.27 7.06 4.55
N ARG A 13 -2.03 8.37 4.56
CA ARG A 13 -2.96 9.37 5.10
C ARG A 13 -4.18 9.61 4.21
N SER A 14 -4.12 9.20 2.95
CA SER A 14 -5.19 9.36 1.96
C SER A 14 -5.18 8.17 0.99
N THR A 15 -6.37 7.81 0.50
CA THR A 15 -6.53 6.78 -0.55
C THR A 15 -5.77 7.10 -1.83
N ALA A 16 -5.66 8.39 -2.18
CA ALA A 16 -4.89 8.83 -3.33
C ALA A 16 -3.40 8.47 -3.23
N ASP A 17 -2.80 8.63 -2.05
CA ASP A 17 -1.38 8.30 -1.83
C ASP A 17 -1.17 6.77 -1.90
N ALA A 18 -2.10 6.00 -1.32
CA ALA A 18 -2.12 4.55 -1.45
C ALA A 18 -2.29 4.06 -2.90
N GLN A 19 -3.07 4.77 -3.72
CA GLN A 19 -3.22 4.47 -5.15
C GLN A 19 -1.93 4.70 -5.93
N ILE A 20 -1.20 5.78 -5.63
CA ILE A 20 0.11 6.05 -6.22
C ILE A 20 1.07 4.90 -5.86
N ALA A 21 1.14 4.53 -4.58
CA ALA A 21 1.97 3.44 -4.10
C ALA A 21 1.58 2.08 -4.70
N LYS A 22 0.28 1.79 -4.84
CA LYS A 22 -0.22 0.60 -5.54
C LYS A 22 0.27 0.56 -6.99
N GLY A 23 0.23 1.69 -7.71
CA GLY A 23 0.74 1.77 -9.08
C GLY A 23 2.22 1.43 -9.19
N ILE A 24 3.03 1.80 -8.19
CA ILE A 24 4.45 1.45 -8.13
C ILE A 24 4.63 -0.07 -7.98
N LEU A 25 3.84 -0.70 -7.11
CA LEU A 25 3.88 -2.14 -6.92
C LEU A 25 3.40 -2.90 -8.16
N ASP A 26 2.36 -2.39 -8.83
CA ASP A 26 1.82 -2.96 -10.07
C ASP A 26 2.87 -2.96 -11.21
N ASP A 27 3.59 -1.85 -11.38
CA ASP A 27 4.71 -1.71 -12.33
C ASP A 27 5.86 -2.68 -12.01
N ALA A 28 6.08 -2.99 -10.72
CA ALA A 28 7.03 -4.00 -10.27
C ALA A 28 6.51 -5.45 -10.38
N GLY A 29 5.28 -5.66 -10.85
CA GLY A 29 4.64 -6.98 -10.95
C GLY A 29 4.17 -7.56 -9.61
N ILE A 30 4.01 -6.71 -8.59
CA ILE A 30 3.64 -7.11 -7.23
C ILE A 30 2.14 -6.87 -7.02
N ALA A 31 1.40 -7.96 -6.77
CA ALA A 31 -0.02 -7.89 -6.48
C ALA A 31 -0.27 -7.18 -5.14
N SER A 32 -1.08 -6.12 -5.16
CA SER A 32 -1.37 -5.30 -3.99
C SER A 32 -2.83 -4.85 -3.92
N LEU A 33 -3.33 -4.63 -2.70
CA LEU A 33 -4.72 -4.30 -2.41
C LEU A 33 -4.78 -3.10 -1.46
N ILE A 34 -5.69 -2.16 -1.72
CA ILE A 34 -5.90 -1.00 -0.85
C ILE A 34 -7.10 -1.28 0.05
N ARG A 35 -6.90 -1.18 1.36
CA ARG A 35 -7.96 -1.21 2.36
C ARG A 35 -8.13 0.19 2.94
N SER A 36 -9.23 0.84 2.60
CA SER A 36 -9.59 2.15 3.14
C SER A 36 -10.47 1.98 4.37
N ASP A 37 -10.11 2.59 5.49
CA ASP A 37 -10.93 2.58 6.70
C ASP A 37 -11.99 3.70 6.62
N ASN A 38 -12.88 3.59 5.63
CA ASN A 38 -13.97 4.54 5.42
C ASN A 38 -15.11 4.22 6.38
N ALA A 39 -14.96 4.66 7.63
CA ALA A 39 -16.06 4.71 8.58
C ALA A 39 -17.10 5.77 8.14
N GLY A 40 -18.05 5.37 7.30
CA GLY A 40 -19.41 5.93 7.30
C GLY A 40 -19.60 7.43 7.09
N GLY A 41 -18.81 8.10 6.24
CA GLY A 41 -19.21 9.39 5.65
C GLY A 41 -19.25 10.62 6.57
N MET A 42 -18.57 10.61 7.72
CA MET A 42 -18.50 11.77 8.61
C MET A 42 -17.20 12.57 8.38
N TYR A 43 -17.34 13.86 8.03
CA TYR A 43 -16.21 14.74 7.74
C TYR A 43 -15.63 15.41 9.00
N PRO A 44 -14.29 15.61 9.09
CA PRO A 44 -13.29 15.17 8.13
C PRO A 44 -12.96 13.69 8.38
N ALA A 45 -13.17 12.86 7.37
CA ALA A 45 -12.72 11.48 7.42
C ALA A 45 -11.19 11.51 7.36
N MET A 46 -10.54 11.43 8.53
CA MET A 46 -9.15 10.97 8.65
C MET A 46 -9.08 9.48 8.26
N SER A 47 -9.65 9.11 7.11
CA SER A 47 -9.65 7.75 6.62
C SER A 47 -8.32 7.50 5.95
N GLY A 48 -7.41 6.96 6.74
CA GLY A 48 -6.19 6.36 6.22
C GLY A 48 -6.50 5.17 5.31
N ALA A 49 -5.53 4.82 4.48
CA ALA A 49 -5.61 3.70 3.58
C ALA A 49 -4.38 2.80 3.77
N ASP A 50 -4.61 1.53 4.04
CA ASP A 50 -3.56 0.52 4.12
C ASP A 50 -3.32 -0.08 2.74
N LEU A 51 -2.05 -0.16 2.35
CA LEU A 51 -1.63 -0.93 1.19
C LEU A 51 -1.17 -2.31 1.65
N LEU A 52 -1.84 -3.34 1.16
CA LEU A 52 -1.63 -4.73 1.52
C LEU A 52 -0.99 -5.47 0.36
N VAL A 53 -0.10 -6.41 0.67
CA VAL A 53 0.53 -7.33 -0.28
C VAL A 53 0.49 -8.74 0.28
N ARG A 54 0.75 -9.74 -0.55
CA ARG A 54 0.93 -11.11 -0.05
C ARG A 54 2.15 -11.16 0.88
N ALA A 55 2.08 -11.97 1.92
CA ALA A 55 3.17 -12.13 2.89
C ALA A 55 4.53 -12.42 2.23
N GLN A 56 4.53 -13.23 1.17
CA GLN A 56 5.72 -13.57 0.39
C GLN A 56 6.33 -12.41 -0.40
N ASP A 57 5.52 -11.37 -0.70
CA ASP A 57 5.91 -10.23 -1.52
C ASP A 57 6.29 -9.00 -0.65
N ILE A 58 6.22 -9.11 0.68
CA ILE A 58 6.40 -7.98 1.61
C ILE A 58 7.76 -7.30 1.47
N GLU A 59 8.84 -8.08 1.36
CA GLU A 59 10.20 -7.55 1.26
C GLU A 59 10.39 -6.83 -0.07
N ARG A 60 9.92 -7.43 -1.17
CA ARG A 60 10.00 -6.85 -2.51
C ARG A 60 9.17 -5.57 -2.61
N ALA A 61 7.99 -5.56 -2.01
CA ALA A 61 7.11 -4.40 -2.00
C ALA A 61 7.74 -3.24 -1.21
N SER A 62 8.34 -3.53 -0.05
CA SER A 62 9.03 -2.53 0.75
C SER A 62 10.23 -1.92 0.00
N GLU A 63 11.02 -2.74 -0.69
CA GLU A 63 12.15 -2.26 -1.50
C GLU A 63 11.69 -1.37 -2.66
N ALA A 64 10.67 -1.80 -3.41
CA ALA A 64 10.12 -1.04 -4.54
C ALA A 64 9.59 0.33 -4.10
N LEU A 65 8.91 0.39 -2.96
CA LEU A 65 8.41 1.64 -2.39
C LEU A 65 9.55 2.54 -1.91
N GLN A 66 10.62 1.99 -1.30
CA GLN A 66 11.76 2.78 -0.84
C GLN A 66 12.58 3.36 -2.01
N MET A 67 12.72 2.63 -3.11
CA MET A 67 13.51 3.07 -4.27
C MET A 67 13.00 4.38 -4.88
N ARG A 68 11.67 4.58 -4.90
CA ARG A 68 11.05 5.83 -5.41
C ARG A 68 10.94 6.93 -4.37
N GLN A 69 10.99 6.60 -3.08
CA GLN A 69 10.96 7.57 -1.99
C GLN A 69 12.32 8.24 -1.74
N ARG A 70 13.41 7.76 -2.37
CA ARG A 70 14.72 8.39 -2.24
C ARG A 70 14.69 9.74 -2.98
N PRO A 71 14.70 10.90 -2.27
CA PRO A 71 14.85 12.17 -2.95
C PRO A 71 16.21 12.18 -3.67
N PRO A 72 16.30 12.72 -4.89
CA PRO A 72 17.60 13.00 -5.49
C PRO A 72 18.37 13.93 -4.53
N ARG A 73 19.58 13.53 -4.15
CA ARG A 73 20.49 14.31 -3.31
C ARG A 73 21.14 15.42 -4.12
#